data_AF-A0A971VZT3-F1
#
_entry.id   AF-A0A971VZT3-F1
#
_cell.length_a   1.000
_cell.length_b   1.000
_cell.length_c   1.000
_cell.angle_alpha   90.00
_cell.angle_beta   90.00
_cell.angle_gamma   90.00
#
_symmetry.space_group_name_H-M   'P 1'
#
loop_
_entity.id
_entity.type
_entity.pdbx_description
1 polymer ?
#
loop_
_entity_poly.entity_id
_entity_poly.type
_entity_poly.pdbx_seq_one_letter_code
_entity_poly.pdbx_strand_id
1 'polypeptide(L)'
;MKPRAKPGKKKKSRWVVLITLWTFLLALTFSFLSEMVVRNLPLVAAYVILIVIVIVGIVFDIIGIAVTASDQKPLNGMAAQKIPGAREAVMLHKKAGAVSNFCNDVIGDICGILSGAAGAVIVTRFVAIYPNIRGAVLGVMLSSFIAAVTVGGKAIGKNIAIDNASEITFKAGRFLNVFYRKTGIRVLDDDKNSGRKR
;
A
#
# COMPACT_ATOMS: atom_id res chain seq x y z
N MET A 1 -48.62 -13.19 4.32
CA MET A 1 -47.52 -12.21 4.21
C MET A 1 -46.40 -12.80 3.37
N LYS A 2 -46.12 -12.24 2.18
CA LYS A 2 -44.98 -12.66 1.34
C LYS A 2 -43.71 -11.92 1.83
N PRO A 3 -42.55 -12.60 2.00
CA PRO A 3 -41.34 -11.91 2.40
C PRO A 3 -40.78 -11.09 1.22
N ARG A 4 -40.52 -9.79 1.45
CA ARG A 4 -39.89 -8.88 0.49
C ARG A 4 -38.45 -9.32 0.22
N ALA A 5 -38.14 -9.62 -1.04
CA ALA A 5 -36.77 -9.86 -1.51
C ALA A 5 -35.92 -8.59 -1.36
N LYS A 6 -34.73 -8.72 -0.75
CA LYS A 6 -33.76 -7.63 -0.54
C LYS A 6 -33.04 -7.26 -1.85
N PRO A 7 -33.19 -6.04 -2.40
CA PRO A 7 -32.45 -5.60 -3.57
C PRO A 7 -31.12 -4.98 -3.12
N GLY A 8 -30.06 -5.78 -3.01
CA GLY A 8 -28.76 -5.23 -2.56
C GLY A 8 -27.51 -6.06 -2.87
N LYS A 9 -27.63 -7.34 -3.25
CA LYS A 9 -26.46 -8.23 -3.40
C LYS A 9 -25.67 -8.02 -4.71
N LYS A 10 -26.27 -7.47 -5.78
CA LYS A 10 -25.63 -7.41 -7.11
C LYS A 10 -24.54 -6.32 -7.27
N LYS A 11 -24.70 -5.15 -6.63
CA LYS A 11 -23.69 -4.05 -6.73
C LYS A 11 -22.40 -4.36 -5.96
N LYS A 12 -22.52 -4.99 -4.78
CA LYS A 12 -21.35 -5.36 -3.96
C LYS A 12 -20.48 -6.42 -4.63
N SER A 13 -21.08 -7.39 -5.33
CA SER A 13 -20.36 -8.43 -6.07
C SER A 13 -19.64 -7.88 -7.31
N ARG A 14 -20.25 -6.98 -8.10
CA ARG A 14 -19.56 -6.33 -9.24
C ARG A 14 -18.37 -5.49 -8.77
N TRP A 15 -18.48 -4.81 -7.64
CA TRP A 15 -17.37 -4.00 -7.11
C TRP A 15 -16.19 -4.86 -6.64
N VAL A 16 -16.47 -5.99 -5.99
CA VAL A 16 -15.43 -6.97 -5.61
C VAL A 16 -14.75 -7.56 -6.85
N VAL A 17 -15.53 -8.04 -7.83
CA VAL A 17 -14.98 -8.61 -9.08
C VAL A 17 -14.15 -7.56 -9.85
N LEU A 18 -14.61 -6.31 -9.90
CA LEU A 18 -13.89 -5.22 -10.56
C LEU A 18 -12.56 -4.95 -9.87
N ILE A 19 -12.53 -4.86 -8.53
CA ILE A 19 -11.29 -4.66 -7.78
C ILE A 19 -10.34 -5.82 -7.99
N THR A 20 -10.79 -7.07 -7.83
CA THR A 20 -9.96 -8.26 -8.04
C THR A 20 -9.38 -8.31 -9.45
N LEU A 21 -10.17 -7.97 -10.48
CA LEU A 21 -9.70 -7.94 -11.86
C LEU A 21 -8.67 -6.82 -12.09
N TRP A 22 -8.91 -5.63 -11.52
CA TRP A 22 -7.97 -4.52 -11.59
C TRP A 22 -6.67 -4.83 -10.85
N THR A 23 -6.72 -5.37 -9.64
CA THR A 23 -5.51 -5.77 -8.92
C THR A 23 -4.75 -6.85 -9.66
N PHE A 24 -5.45 -7.83 -10.26
CA PHE A 24 -4.81 -8.84 -11.07
C PHE A 24 -4.11 -8.25 -12.30
N LEU A 25 -4.77 -7.38 -13.07
CA LEU A 25 -4.14 -6.73 -14.24
C LEU A 25 -2.96 -5.84 -13.82
N LEU A 26 -3.11 -5.10 -12.73
CA LEU A 26 -2.08 -4.18 -12.24
C LEU A 26 -0.88 -4.96 -11.69
N ALA A 27 -1.12 -6.07 -10.97
CA ALA A 27 -0.07 -6.99 -10.53
C ALA A 27 0.64 -7.65 -11.72
N LEU A 28 -0.09 -8.10 -12.75
CA LEU A 28 0.50 -8.68 -13.96
C LEU A 28 1.41 -7.68 -14.68
N THR A 29 0.92 -6.47 -14.92
CA THR A 29 1.67 -5.44 -15.63
C THR A 29 2.93 -5.01 -14.87
N PHE A 30 2.83 -4.78 -13.56
CA PHE A 30 3.98 -4.44 -12.73
C PHE A 30 4.97 -5.60 -12.58
N SER A 31 4.48 -6.84 -12.42
CA SER A 31 5.35 -8.02 -12.34
C SER A 31 6.14 -8.21 -13.63
N PHE A 32 5.47 -8.09 -14.78
CA PHE A 32 6.11 -8.22 -16.08
C PHE A 32 7.15 -7.11 -16.31
N LEU A 33 6.80 -5.87 -15.97
CA LEU A 33 7.71 -4.73 -16.10
C LEU A 33 8.92 -4.86 -15.17
N SER A 34 8.69 -5.25 -13.91
CA SER A 34 9.74 -5.49 -12.93
C SER A 34 10.66 -6.62 -13.37
N GLU A 35 10.13 -7.70 -13.93
CA GLU A 35 10.92 -8.84 -14.38
C GLU A 35 11.79 -8.50 -15.58
N MET A 36 11.29 -7.72 -16.54
CA MET A 36 12.08 -7.22 -17.68
C MET A 36 13.23 -6.31 -17.24
N VAL A 37 13.00 -5.49 -16.22
CA VAL A 37 14.02 -4.61 -15.66
C VAL A 37 15.07 -5.44 -14.91
N VAL A 38 14.66 -6.28 -13.95
CA VAL A 38 15.54 -7.07 -13.07
C VAL A 38 16.40 -8.07 -13.85
N ARG A 39 15.91 -8.65 -14.96
CA ARG A 39 16.69 -9.56 -15.80
C ARG A 39 17.88 -8.89 -16.50
N ASN A 40 17.89 -7.59 -16.72
CA ASN A 40 19.03 -6.93 -17.38
C ASN A 40 20.02 -6.32 -16.38
N LEU A 41 19.72 -6.41 -15.09
CA LEU A 41 20.51 -5.79 -14.04
C LEU A 41 21.57 -6.75 -13.46
N PRO A 42 22.73 -6.22 -13.02
CA PRO A 42 23.71 -7.00 -12.29
C PRO A 42 23.11 -7.52 -10.98
N LEU A 43 23.63 -8.66 -10.51
CA LEU A 43 23.14 -9.35 -9.30
C LEU A 43 22.98 -8.41 -8.09
N VAL A 44 23.93 -7.49 -7.88
CA VAL A 44 23.87 -6.48 -6.81
C VAL A 44 22.61 -5.61 -6.92
N ALA A 45 22.28 -5.15 -8.12
CA ALA A 45 21.12 -4.30 -8.32
C ALA A 45 19.79 -5.07 -8.14
N ALA A 46 19.76 -6.37 -8.42
CA ALA A 46 18.60 -7.21 -8.12
C ALA A 46 18.34 -7.30 -6.60
N TYR A 47 19.39 -7.45 -5.78
CA TYR A 47 19.27 -7.38 -4.31
C TYR A 47 18.80 -6.01 -3.82
N VAL A 48 19.29 -4.92 -4.42
CA VAL A 48 18.84 -3.56 -4.06
C VAL A 48 17.35 -3.40 -4.35
N ILE A 49 16.88 -3.84 -5.52
CA ILE A 49 15.46 -3.77 -5.88
C ILE A 49 14.60 -4.61 -4.93
N LEU A 50 15.05 -5.82 -4.58
CA LEU A 50 14.37 -6.66 -3.60
C LEU A 50 14.18 -5.94 -2.26
N ILE A 51 15.24 -5.30 -1.73
CA ILE A 51 15.19 -4.53 -0.49
C ILE A 51 14.20 -3.36 -0.61
N VAL A 52 14.23 -2.63 -1.73
CA VAL A 52 13.30 -1.53 -1.99
C VAL A 52 11.85 -2.02 -1.99
N ILE A 53 11.55 -3.14 -2.64
CA ILE A 53 10.19 -3.73 -2.67
C ILE A 53 9.69 -4.03 -1.25
N VAL A 54 10.54 -4.65 -0.41
CA VAL A 54 10.20 -4.98 0.98
C VAL A 54 9.96 -3.72 1.81
N ILE A 55 10.84 -2.71 1.69
CA ILE A 55 10.70 -1.43 2.40
C ILE A 55 9.40 -0.73 1.99
N VAL A 56 9.10 -0.68 0.70
CA VAL A 56 7.86 -0.09 0.19
C VAL A 56 6.65 -0.79 0.82
N GLY A 57 6.63 -2.12 0.85
CA GLY A 57 5.57 -2.89 1.50
C GLY A 57 5.39 -2.57 2.99
N ILE A 58 6.48 -2.41 3.73
CA ILE A 58 6.45 -2.04 5.16
C ILE A 58 5.94 -0.60 5.33
N VAL A 59 6.40 0.35 4.51
CA VAL A 59 5.96 1.75 4.59
C VAL A 59 4.45 1.88 4.33
N PHE A 60 3.93 1.19 3.32
CA PHE A 60 2.49 1.21 3.05
C PHE A 60 1.67 0.56 4.19
N ASP A 61 2.17 -0.51 4.81
CA ASP A 61 1.57 -1.12 5.99
C ASP A 61 1.47 -0.13 7.17
N ILE A 62 2.57 0.60 7.45
CA ILE A 62 2.62 1.66 8.47
C ILE A 62 1.58 2.75 8.17
N ILE A 63 1.44 3.17 6.91
CA ILE A 63 0.44 4.18 6.52
C ILE A 63 -0.97 3.65 6.75
N GLY A 64 -1.28 2.41 6.35
CA GLY A 64 -2.60 1.81 6.56
C GLY A 64 -2.98 1.73 8.04
N ILE A 65 -2.04 1.29 8.88
CA ILE A 65 -2.22 1.24 10.34
C ILE A 65 -2.36 2.65 10.93
N ALA A 66 -1.53 3.60 10.52
CA ALA A 66 -1.60 4.98 11.02
C ALA A 66 -2.93 5.64 10.67
N VAL A 67 -3.44 5.46 9.44
CA VAL A 67 -4.72 6.02 9.01
C VAL A 67 -5.87 5.47 9.85
N THR A 68 -5.82 4.19 10.23
CA THR A 68 -6.84 3.56 11.07
C THR A 68 -6.71 3.91 12.55
N ALA A 69 -5.50 4.12 13.05
CA ALA A 69 -5.23 4.50 14.44
C ALA A 69 -5.32 6.02 14.69
N SER A 70 -5.39 6.85 13.65
CA SER A 70 -5.36 8.31 13.77
C SER A 70 -6.57 8.88 14.50
N ASP A 71 -6.35 9.94 15.28
CA ASP A 71 -7.42 10.63 15.99
C ASP A 71 -8.05 11.75 15.14
N GLN A 72 -9.37 11.85 15.19
CA GLN A 72 -10.09 12.85 14.40
C GLN A 72 -9.89 14.29 14.92
N LYS A 73 -9.67 14.48 16.23
CA LYS A 73 -9.51 15.79 16.88
C LYS A 73 -8.32 16.61 16.31
N PRO A 74 -7.07 16.09 16.30
CA PRO A 74 -5.94 16.84 15.74
C PRO A 74 -6.11 17.11 14.24
N LEU A 75 -6.64 16.16 13.48
CA LEU A 75 -6.89 16.31 12.04
C LEU A 75 -7.92 17.41 11.74
N ASN A 76 -9.03 17.43 12.47
CA ASN A 76 -10.06 18.47 12.32
C ASN A 76 -9.54 19.85 12.76
N GLY A 77 -8.72 19.92 13.82
CA GLY A 77 -8.08 21.17 14.25
C GLY A 77 -7.17 21.75 13.16
N MET A 78 -6.32 20.92 12.55
CA MET A 78 -5.48 21.31 11.43
C MET A 78 -6.31 21.74 10.20
N ALA A 79 -7.45 21.09 9.95
CA ALA A 79 -8.35 21.44 8.86
C ALA A 79 -9.08 22.78 9.10
N ALA A 80 -9.45 23.07 10.34
CA ALA A 80 -10.06 24.34 10.75
C ALA A 80 -9.08 25.52 10.58
N GLN A 81 -7.81 25.30 10.89
CA GLN A 81 -6.71 26.24 10.64
C GLN A 81 -6.31 26.33 9.15
N LYS A 82 -7.00 25.61 8.25
CA LYS A 82 -6.75 25.58 6.80
C LYS A 82 -5.32 25.17 6.43
N ILE A 83 -4.70 24.30 7.23
CA ILE A 83 -3.37 23.77 6.91
C ILE A 83 -3.46 22.93 5.62
N PRO A 84 -2.56 23.16 4.64
CA PRO A 84 -2.61 22.45 3.36
C PRO A 84 -2.41 20.94 3.57
N GLY A 85 -3.37 20.14 3.10
CA GLY A 85 -3.37 18.68 3.23
C GLY A 85 -4.20 18.14 4.40
N ALA A 86 -4.61 19.00 5.34
CA ALA A 86 -5.39 18.56 6.51
C ALA A 86 -6.78 18.03 6.13
N ARG A 87 -7.41 18.62 5.10
CA ARG A 87 -8.71 18.13 4.57
C ARG A 87 -8.62 16.74 3.99
N GLU A 88 -7.56 16.48 3.22
CA GLU A 88 -7.29 15.15 2.65
C GLU A 88 -7.01 14.14 3.76
N ALA A 89 -6.27 14.53 4.80
CA ALA A 89 -6.02 13.67 5.96
C ALA A 89 -7.31 13.31 6.72
N VAL A 90 -8.22 14.28 6.91
CA VAL A 90 -9.56 14.00 7.47
C VAL A 90 -10.35 13.06 6.57
N MET A 91 -10.25 13.21 5.24
CA MET A 91 -10.93 12.31 4.30
C MET A 91 -10.36 10.89 4.32
N LEU A 92 -9.02 10.75 4.42
CA LEU A 92 -8.35 9.46 4.58
C LEU A 92 -8.84 8.75 5.85
N HIS A 93 -8.89 9.48 6.98
CA HIS A 93 -9.44 8.94 8.24
C HIS A 93 -10.91 8.51 8.10
N LYS A 94 -11.76 9.32 7.46
CA LYS A 94 -13.17 8.95 7.21
C LYS A 94 -13.33 7.67 6.36
N LYS A 95 -12.35 7.37 5.49
CA LYS A 95 -12.32 6.16 4.66
C LYS A 95 -11.25 5.17 5.12
N ALA A 96 -10.86 5.20 6.41
CA ALA A 96 -9.71 4.48 6.91
C ALA A 96 -9.76 2.98 6.61
N GLY A 97 -10.93 2.34 6.73
CA GLY A 97 -11.08 0.92 6.41
C GLY A 97 -10.73 0.58 4.95
N ALA A 98 -11.17 1.40 3.99
CA ALA A 98 -10.85 1.18 2.58
C ALA A 98 -9.38 1.46 2.26
N VAL A 99 -8.80 2.50 2.86
CA VAL A 99 -7.39 2.88 2.67
C VAL A 99 -6.48 1.81 3.28
N SER A 100 -6.76 1.37 4.50
CA SER A 100 -5.99 0.32 5.17
C SER A 100 -6.06 -1.00 4.42
N ASN A 101 -7.22 -1.41 3.90
CA ASN A 101 -7.34 -2.63 3.12
C ASN A 101 -6.55 -2.54 1.80
N PHE A 102 -6.50 -1.36 1.20
CA PHE A 102 -5.70 -1.14 -0.01
C PHE A 102 -4.20 -1.16 0.30
N CYS A 103 -3.75 -0.47 1.34
CA CYS A 103 -2.34 -0.42 1.71
C CYS A 103 -1.81 -1.77 2.24
N ASN A 104 -2.59 -2.45 3.08
CA ASN A 104 -2.13 -3.65 3.76
C ASN A 104 -2.30 -4.88 2.87
N ASP A 105 -3.48 -5.05 2.25
CA ASP A 105 -3.77 -6.27 1.48
C ASP A 105 -3.28 -6.09 0.05
N VAL A 106 -3.78 -5.08 -0.67
CA VAL A 106 -3.46 -4.95 -2.11
C VAL A 106 -1.98 -4.68 -2.34
N ILE A 107 -1.44 -3.64 -1.73
CA ILE A 107 -0.03 -3.27 -1.93
C ILE A 107 0.89 -4.28 -1.23
N GLY A 108 0.52 -4.74 -0.03
CA GLY A 108 1.27 -5.77 0.68
C GLY A 108 1.40 -7.08 -0.08
N ASP A 109 0.30 -7.60 -0.65
CA ASP A 109 0.31 -8.83 -1.45
C ASP A 109 1.14 -8.66 -2.73
N ILE A 110 1.03 -7.51 -3.40
CA ILE A 110 1.84 -7.21 -4.59
C ILE A 110 3.34 -7.17 -4.23
N CYS A 111 3.72 -6.49 -3.14
CA CYS A 111 5.11 -6.48 -2.67
C CYS A 111 5.59 -7.89 -2.28
N GLY A 112 4.72 -8.71 -1.67
CA GLY A 112 5.00 -10.11 -1.36
C GLY A 112 5.28 -10.94 -2.60
N ILE A 113 4.43 -10.86 -3.62
CA ILE A 113 4.60 -11.58 -4.89
C ILE A 113 5.85 -11.10 -5.62
N LEU A 114 6.05 -9.78 -5.73
CA LEU A 114 7.21 -9.19 -6.41
C LEU A 114 8.53 -9.55 -5.72
N SER A 115 8.57 -9.54 -4.38
CA SER A 115 9.77 -9.93 -3.63
C SER A 115 10.09 -11.42 -3.77
N GLY A 116 9.08 -12.30 -3.80
CA GLY A 116 9.25 -13.71 -4.10
C GLY A 116 9.78 -13.97 -5.52
N ALA A 117 9.19 -13.31 -6.51
CA ALA A 117 9.63 -13.40 -7.91
C ALA A 117 11.07 -12.88 -8.09
N ALA A 118 11.40 -11.73 -7.52
CA ALA A 118 12.76 -11.18 -7.52
C ALA A 118 13.74 -12.13 -6.80
N GLY A 119 13.35 -12.71 -5.67
CA GLY A 119 14.13 -13.71 -4.95
C GLY A 119 14.44 -14.96 -5.79
N ALA A 120 13.47 -15.46 -6.55
CA ALA A 120 13.68 -16.58 -7.47
C ALA A 120 14.65 -16.24 -8.60
N VAL A 121 14.56 -15.04 -9.19
CA VAL A 121 15.52 -14.56 -10.19
C VAL A 121 16.94 -14.45 -9.61
N ILE A 122 17.06 -13.97 -8.38
CA ILE A 122 18.35 -13.89 -7.68
C ILE A 122 18.94 -15.28 -7.48
N VAL A 123 18.15 -16.24 -6.97
CA VAL A 123 18.59 -17.61 -6.70
C VAL A 123 19.05 -18.30 -7.98
N THR A 124 18.27 -18.18 -9.07
CA THR A 124 18.61 -18.80 -10.36
C THR A 124 19.92 -18.24 -10.93
N ARG A 125 20.15 -16.91 -10.83
CA ARG A 125 21.43 -16.30 -11.23
C ARG A 125 22.59 -16.72 -10.36
N PHE A 126 22.36 -16.83 -9.05
CA PHE A 126 23.41 -17.20 -8.11
C PHE A 126 23.89 -18.64 -8.33
N VAL A 127 22.96 -19.57 -8.59
CA VAL A 127 23.26 -20.97 -8.92
C VAL A 127 23.99 -21.08 -10.27
N ALA A 128 23.66 -20.22 -11.24
CA ALA A 128 24.35 -20.20 -12.53
C ALA A 128 25.84 -19.81 -12.40
N ILE A 129 26.19 -18.99 -11.39
CA ILE A 129 27.59 -18.61 -11.11
C ILE A 129 28.26 -19.64 -10.19
N TYR A 130 27.52 -20.20 -9.23
CA TYR A 130 28.02 -21.16 -8.25
C TYR A 130 27.26 -22.49 -8.33
N PRO A 131 27.60 -23.36 -9.30
CA PRO A 131 26.85 -24.59 -9.57
C PRO A 131 26.91 -25.64 -8.45
N ASN A 132 27.89 -25.53 -7.52
CA ASN A 132 28.01 -26.44 -6.38
C ASN A 132 26.95 -26.21 -5.29
N ILE A 133 26.19 -25.10 -5.34
CA ILE A 133 25.19 -24.77 -4.33
C ILE A 133 23.81 -25.28 -4.77
N ARG A 134 23.13 -26.02 -3.87
CA ARG A 134 21.75 -26.45 -4.11
C ARG A 134 20.81 -25.24 -4.10
N GLY A 135 20.29 -24.87 -5.27
CA GLY A 135 19.37 -23.73 -5.43
C GLY A 135 18.16 -23.76 -4.50
N ALA A 136 17.65 -24.96 -4.17
CA ALA A 136 16.57 -25.12 -3.21
C ALA A 136 16.93 -24.59 -1.80
N VAL A 137 18.14 -24.87 -1.32
CA VAL A 137 18.59 -24.40 0.01
C VAL A 137 18.75 -22.89 0.01
N LEU A 138 19.34 -22.33 -1.04
CA LEU A 138 19.50 -20.89 -1.18
C LEU A 138 18.16 -20.17 -1.29
N GLY A 139 17.20 -20.75 -2.03
CA GLY A 139 15.85 -20.20 -2.18
C GLY A 139 15.06 -20.22 -0.88
N VAL A 140 15.17 -21.29 -0.08
CA VAL A 140 14.55 -21.36 1.25
C VAL A 140 15.19 -20.35 2.20
N MET A 141 16.52 -20.24 2.22
CA MET A 141 17.23 -19.26 3.05
C MET A 141 16.83 -17.83 2.69
N LEU A 142 16.82 -17.49 1.40
CA LEU A 142 16.46 -16.16 0.93
C LEU A 142 15.00 -15.82 1.24
N SER A 143 14.06 -16.74 0.95
CA SER A 143 12.63 -16.53 1.25
C SER A 143 12.38 -16.39 2.75
N SER A 144 13.06 -17.19 3.58
CA SER A 144 12.96 -17.10 5.04
C SER A 144 13.50 -15.77 5.56
N PHE A 145 14.61 -15.30 4.98
CA PHE A 145 15.18 -14.00 5.32
C PHE A 145 14.22 -12.85 4.95
N ILE A 146 13.67 -12.86 3.73
CA ILE A 146 12.68 -11.87 3.29
C ILE A 146 11.47 -11.87 4.22
N ALA A 147 10.95 -13.05 4.59
CA ALA A 147 9.83 -13.18 5.51
C ALA A 147 10.16 -12.59 6.90
N ALA A 148 11.32 -12.93 7.46
CA ALA A 148 11.77 -12.42 8.76
C ALA A 148 11.90 -10.89 8.76
N VAL A 149 12.52 -10.31 7.72
CA VAL A 149 12.65 -8.86 7.58
C VAL A 149 11.29 -8.20 7.40
N THR A 150 10.39 -8.79 6.61
CA THR A 150 9.06 -8.21 6.35
C THR A 150 8.21 -8.21 7.63
N VAL A 151 8.15 -9.34 8.34
CA VAL A 151 7.35 -9.47 9.56
C VAL A 151 7.95 -8.63 10.70
N GLY A 152 9.28 -8.68 10.89
CA GLY A 152 9.98 -7.88 11.89
C GLY A 152 9.87 -6.38 11.63
N GLY A 153 10.02 -5.96 10.37
CA GLY A 153 9.88 -4.57 9.97
C GLY A 153 8.47 -4.01 10.19
N LYS A 154 7.43 -4.80 9.85
CA LYS A 154 6.04 -4.44 10.14
C LYS A 154 5.77 -4.34 11.65
N ALA A 155 6.32 -5.26 12.45
CA ALA A 155 6.15 -5.23 13.91
C ALA A 155 6.74 -3.95 14.53
N ILE A 156 7.95 -3.55 14.12
CA ILE A 156 8.58 -2.29 14.55
C ILE A 156 7.76 -1.10 14.05
N GLY A 157 7.37 -1.12 12.78
CA GLY A 157 6.59 -0.07 12.13
C GLY A 157 5.25 0.18 12.79
N LYS A 158 4.59 -0.86 13.31
CA LYS A 158 3.29 -0.75 13.97
C LYS A 158 3.31 0.14 15.21
N ASN A 159 4.34 0.03 16.05
CA ASN A 159 4.47 0.91 17.22
C ASN A 159 4.60 2.37 16.78
N ILE A 160 5.48 2.64 15.80
CA ILE A 160 5.67 3.97 15.23
C ILE A 160 4.37 4.51 14.61
N ALA A 161 3.62 3.63 13.92
CA ALA A 161 2.35 3.97 13.28
C ALA A 161 1.29 4.39 14.29
N ILE A 162 1.24 3.74 15.46
CA ILE A 162 0.25 4.04 16.51
C ILE A 162 0.66 5.32 17.26
N ASP A 163 1.91 5.43 17.69
CA ASP A 163 2.40 6.58 18.47
C ASP A 163 2.29 7.89 17.68
N ASN A 164 2.51 7.84 16.36
CA ASN A 164 2.48 9.00 15.47
C ASN A 164 1.34 8.96 14.45
N ALA A 165 0.24 8.25 14.76
CA ALA A 165 -0.84 7.96 13.82
C ALA A 165 -1.41 9.21 13.13
N SER A 166 -1.69 10.25 13.91
CA SER A 166 -2.26 11.51 13.41
C SER A 166 -1.26 12.28 12.53
N GLU A 167 0.03 12.24 12.86
CA GLU A 167 1.07 12.92 12.08
C GLU A 167 1.35 12.19 10.75
N ILE A 168 1.45 10.86 10.79
CA ILE A 168 1.66 10.03 9.58
C ILE A 168 0.46 10.18 8.65
N THR A 169 -0.77 10.15 9.18
CA THR A 169 -2.00 10.37 8.41
C THR A 169 -2.03 11.78 7.81
N PHE A 170 -1.59 12.79 8.55
CA PHE A 170 -1.46 14.15 8.04
C PHE A 170 -0.41 14.25 6.92
N LYS A 171 0.76 13.62 7.08
CA LYS A 171 1.80 13.54 6.03
C LYS A 171 1.28 12.84 4.77
N ALA A 172 0.53 11.74 4.92
CA ALA A 172 -0.12 11.05 3.81
C ALA A 172 -1.16 11.96 3.10
N GLY A 173 -1.99 12.67 3.87
CA GLY A 173 -2.94 13.66 3.32
C GLY A 173 -2.25 14.84 2.63
N ARG A 174 -1.11 15.30 3.16
CA ARG A 174 -0.30 16.36 2.53
C ARG A 174 0.34 15.88 1.22
N PHE A 175 0.88 14.67 1.20
CA PHE A 175 1.40 14.05 -0.02
C PHE A 175 0.31 13.94 -1.09
N LEU A 176 -0.88 13.47 -0.69
CA LEU A 176 -2.04 13.37 -1.58
C LEU A 176 -2.46 14.74 -2.12
N ASN A 177 -2.48 15.79 -1.28
CA ASN A 177 -2.79 17.15 -1.73
C ASN A 177 -1.74 17.71 -2.71
N VAL A 178 -0.44 17.44 -2.49
CA VAL A 178 0.62 17.83 -3.44
C VAL A 178 0.45 17.08 -4.76
N PHE A 179 0.13 15.79 -4.70
CA PHE A 179 -0.12 14.97 -5.88
C PHE A 179 -1.35 15.49 -6.66
N TYR A 180 -2.45 15.83 -5.98
CA TYR A 180 -3.63 16.43 -6.60
C TYR A 180 -3.34 17.80 -7.20
N ARG A 181 -2.57 18.66 -6.52
CA ARG A 181 -2.15 19.96 -7.07
C ARG A 181 -1.31 19.81 -8.34
N LYS A 182 -0.49 18.77 -8.46
CA LYS A 182 0.33 18.49 -9.66
C LYS A 182 -0.43 17.80 -10.78
N THR A 183 -1.40 16.94 -10.47
CA THR A 183 -2.16 16.17 -11.46
C THR A 183 -3.45 16.86 -11.93
N GLY A 184 -3.90 17.92 -11.23
CA GLY A 184 -5.02 18.76 -11.66
C GLY A 184 -6.42 18.14 -11.50
N ILE A 185 -6.53 16.88 -11.07
CA ILE A 185 -7.82 16.19 -10.92
C ILE A 185 -8.40 16.50 -9.53
N ARG A 186 -9.14 17.60 -9.39
CA ARG A 186 -10.01 17.85 -8.23
C ARG A 186 -11.24 16.95 -8.34
N VAL A 187 -11.23 15.79 -7.69
CA VAL A 187 -12.41 14.90 -7.67
C VAL A 187 -13.51 15.43 -6.75
N LEU A 188 -13.23 16.33 -5.80
CA LEU A 188 -14.25 16.75 -4.84
C LEU A 188 -14.13 18.24 -4.56
N ASP A 189 -15.06 18.99 -5.13
CA ASP A 189 -15.46 20.30 -4.64
C ASP A 189 -15.86 20.18 -3.17
N ASP A 190 -15.25 21.05 -2.38
CA ASP A 190 -15.64 21.32 -1.01
C ASP A 190 -16.96 22.10 -1.10
N ASP A 191 -18.10 21.42 -0.97
CA ASP A 191 -19.42 22.07 -0.87
C ASP A 191 -19.45 22.93 0.41
N LYS A 192 -18.93 24.15 0.27
CA LYS A 192 -18.95 25.23 1.23
C LYS A 192 -20.12 26.14 0.91
N ASN A 193 -21.35 25.66 1.06
CA ASN A 193 -22.46 26.59 1.20
C ASN A 193 -23.67 26.05 1.99
N SER A 194 -23.48 25.76 3.28
CA SER A 194 -24.62 25.60 4.22
C SER A 194 -24.26 26.07 5.64
N GLY A 195 -23.73 27.29 5.75
CA GLY A 195 -23.31 27.85 7.05
C GLY A 195 -23.52 29.35 7.21
N ARG A 196 -24.44 29.97 6.45
CA ARG A 196 -24.76 31.40 6.62
C ARG A 196 -26.26 31.67 6.47
N LYS A 197 -27.02 31.28 7.49
CA LYS A 197 -28.28 31.92 7.87
C LYS A 197 -28.35 31.99 9.39
N ARG A 198 -27.80 33.05 9.94
CA ARG A 198 -28.38 33.78 11.07
C ARG A 198 -28.54 35.21 10.60
#